data_AF-A0A931BGZ2-F1
#
_entry.id   AF-A0A931BGZ2-F1
#
_cell.length_a   1.000
_cell.length_b   1.000
_cell.length_c   1.000
_cell.angle_alpha   90.00
_cell.angle_beta   90.00
_cell.angle_gamma   90.00
#
_symmetry.space_group_name_H-M   'P 1'
#
loop_
_entity.id
_entity.type
_entity.pdbx_description
1 polymer ?
#
loop_
_entity_poly.entity_id
_entity_poly.type
_entity_poly.pdbx_seq_one_letter_code
_entity_poly.pdbx_strand_id
1 'polypeptide(L)'
;MEALKITEVSISLSEILVAILVILTGSLGYIIKEQREKIKSIENQLSEKKYRVYHEIFSIFFDVFKAQKKLINTSNDDLALRMLDVKKDLIIYAPDRIVNKFFDWTNSTSSTNISPKHLKIFLELCVLIRKDMGHKKTSIGAPDILRAIIDGEDEFEKVKELLN
;
A
#
# COMPACT_ATOMS: atom_id res chain seq x y z
N MET A 1 9.94 -64.47 40.80
CA MET A 1 9.75 -63.28 41.65
C MET A 1 10.76 -62.26 41.16
N GLU A 2 10.37 -61.48 40.15
CA GLU A 2 11.25 -60.51 39.50
C GLU A 2 11.49 -59.33 40.44
N ALA A 3 12.76 -59.11 40.79
CA ALA A 3 13.17 -57.94 41.54
C ALA A 3 13.16 -56.71 40.61
N LEU A 4 12.33 -55.73 40.95
CA LEU A 4 12.35 -54.40 40.34
C LEU A 4 13.75 -53.78 40.49
N LYS A 5 14.51 -53.77 39.39
CA LYS A 5 15.69 -52.91 39.23
C LYS A 5 15.21 -51.47 39.09
N ILE A 6 15.27 -50.72 40.19
CA ILE A 6 15.14 -49.26 40.14
C ILE A 6 16.49 -48.74 39.62
N THR A 7 16.52 -48.33 38.36
CA THR A 7 17.69 -47.72 37.73
C THR A 7 17.90 -46.34 38.35
N GLU A 8 18.95 -46.17 39.16
CA GLU A 8 19.34 -44.86 39.66
C GLU A 8 19.85 -44.01 38.50
N VAL A 9 19.08 -42.96 38.15
CA VAL A 9 19.47 -42.00 37.11
C VAL A 9 20.33 -40.92 37.77
N SER A 10 21.64 -40.98 37.57
CA SER A 10 22.56 -39.92 38.00
C SER A 10 22.52 -38.77 36.98
N ILE A 11 21.73 -37.73 37.26
CA ILE A 11 21.64 -36.55 36.39
C ILE A 11 22.87 -35.67 36.60
N SER A 12 23.61 -35.38 35.52
CA SER A 12 24.76 -34.47 35.56
C SER A 12 24.30 -33.01 35.58
N LEU A 13 25.05 -32.13 36.26
CA LEU A 13 24.83 -30.68 36.24
C LEU A 13 24.77 -30.13 34.79
N SER A 14 25.54 -30.72 33.88
CA SER A 14 25.53 -30.36 32.45
C SER A 14 24.18 -30.64 31.78
N GLU A 15 23.49 -31.72 32.16
CA GLU A 15 22.20 -32.09 31.59
C GLU A 15 21.09 -31.15 32.05
N ILE A 16 21.13 -30.72 33.32
CA ILE A 16 20.22 -29.71 33.87
C ILE A 16 20.43 -28.36 33.16
N LEU A 17 21.68 -27.96 32.96
CA LEU A 17 22.01 -26.72 32.24
C LEU A 17 21.52 -26.74 30.80
N VAL A 18 21.69 -27.87 30.09
CA VAL A 18 21.18 -28.04 28.72
C VAL A 18 19.65 -27.99 28.71
N ALA A 19 18.97 -28.63 29.66
CA ALA A 19 17.51 -28.59 29.75
C ALA A 19 16.99 -27.16 29.98
N ILE A 20 17.63 -26.39 30.87
CA ILE A 20 17.28 -24.98 31.10
C ILE A 20 17.52 -24.14 29.83
N LEU A 21 18.64 -24.35 29.14
CA LEU A 21 18.94 -23.65 27.88
C LEU A 21 17.93 -23.96 26.76
N VAL A 22 17.47 -25.21 26.65
CA VAL A 22 16.44 -25.60 25.68
C VAL A 22 15.11 -24.91 26.00
N ILE A 23 14.72 -24.86 27.27
CA ILE A 23 13.48 -24.17 27.69
C ILE A 23 13.59 -22.66 27.44
N LEU A 24 14.74 -22.05 27.75
CA LEU A 24 14.97 -20.61 27.52
C LEU A 24 14.97 -20.26 26.03
N THR A 25 15.65 -21.04 25.19
CA THR A 25 15.69 -20.79 23.75
C THR A 25 14.33 -21.04 23.08
N GLY A 26 13.61 -22.09 23.49
CA GLY A 26 12.25 -22.37 23.02
C GLY A 26 11.25 -21.27 23.39
N SER A 27 11.27 -20.80 24.64
CA SER A 27 10.37 -19.73 25.11
C SER A 27 10.68 -18.39 24.42
N LEU A 28 11.95 -18.02 24.28
CA LEU A 28 12.34 -16.80 23.57
C LEU A 28 11.95 -16.85 22.08
N GLY A 29 12.16 -18.00 21.43
CA GLY A 29 11.74 -18.23 20.05
C GLY A 29 10.24 -18.06 19.86
N TYR A 30 9.43 -18.59 20.79
CA TYR A 30 7.98 -18.43 20.78
C TYR A 30 7.55 -16.96 20.91
N ILE A 31 8.12 -16.23 21.87
CA ILE A 31 7.80 -14.80 22.08
C ILE A 31 8.12 -13.97 20.84
N ILE A 32 9.30 -14.17 20.24
CA ILE A 32 9.71 -13.46 19.02
C ILE A 32 8.76 -13.80 17.86
N LYS A 33 8.40 -15.08 17.71
CA LYS A 33 7.46 -15.51 16.66
C LYS A 33 6.10 -14.85 16.83
N GLU A 34 5.53 -14.87 18.03
CA GLU A 34 4.21 -14.30 18.32
C GLU A 34 4.19 -12.78 18.04
N GLN A 35 5.24 -12.06 18.44
CA GLN A 35 5.36 -10.62 18.15
C GLN A 35 5.43 -10.36 16.63
N ARG A 36 6.21 -11.16 15.89
CA ARG A 36 6.30 -11.03 14.43
C ARG A 36 4.97 -11.31 13.74
N GLU A 37 4.23 -12.30 14.20
CA GLU A 37 2.89 -12.61 13.66
C GLU A 37 1.90 -11.49 13.91
N LYS A 38 1.90 -10.89 15.11
CA LYS A 38 1.06 -9.73 15.43
C LYS A 38 1.39 -8.53 14.54
N ILE A 39 2.67 -8.18 14.40
CA ILE A 39 3.11 -7.08 13.54
C ILE A 39 2.71 -7.34 12.09
N LYS A 40 3.01 -8.54 11.58
CA LYS A 40 2.66 -8.93 10.21
C LYS A 40 1.15 -8.88 9.97
N SER A 41 0.33 -9.31 10.94
CA SER A 41 -1.12 -9.24 10.84
C SER A 41 -1.62 -7.80 10.74
N ILE A 42 -1.09 -6.90 11.57
CA ILE A 42 -1.42 -5.47 11.53
C ILE A 42 -0.99 -4.85 10.20
N GLU A 43 0.24 -5.12 9.75
CA GLU A 43 0.75 -4.65 8.46
C GLU A 43 -0.10 -5.14 7.30
N ASN A 44 -0.53 -6.40 7.33
CA ASN A 44 -1.37 -6.97 6.29
C ASN A 44 -2.75 -6.31 6.27
N GLN A 45 -3.38 -6.14 7.44
CA GLN A 45 -4.67 -5.44 7.55
C GLN A 45 -4.57 -3.99 7.07
N LEU A 46 -3.49 -3.29 7.43
CA LEU A 46 -3.23 -1.93 6.98
C LEU A 46 -3.01 -1.89 5.46
N SER A 47 -2.24 -2.83 4.90
CA SER A 47 -2.01 -2.96 3.46
C SER A 47 -3.31 -3.17 2.70
N GLU A 48 -4.21 -4.01 3.22
CA GLU A 48 -5.54 -4.25 2.65
C GLU A 48 -6.41 -2.98 2.66
N LYS A 49 -6.34 -2.19 3.74
CA LYS A 49 -7.07 -0.91 3.83
C LYS A 49 -6.49 0.10 2.84
N LYS A 50 -5.16 0.26 2.80
CA LYS A 50 -4.46 1.10 1.82
C LYS A 50 -4.80 0.72 0.38
N TYR A 51 -4.81 -0.57 0.06
CA TYR A 51 -5.17 -1.07 -1.27
C TYR A 51 -6.54 -0.58 -1.70
N ARG A 52 -7.56 -0.71 -0.84
CA ARG A 52 -8.92 -0.26 -1.13
C ARG A 52 -8.98 1.24 -1.43
N VAL A 53 -8.32 2.06 -0.59
CA VAL A 53 -8.31 3.52 -0.77
C VAL A 53 -7.60 3.90 -2.06
N TYR A 54 -6.42 3.33 -2.30
CA TYR A 54 -5.63 3.64 -3.49
C TYR A 54 -6.35 3.19 -4.76
N HIS A 55 -6.94 1.99 -4.75
CA HIS A 55 -7.77 1.50 -5.84
C HIS A 55 -8.92 2.47 -6.13
N GLU A 56 -9.59 2.98 -5.10
CA GLU A 56 -10.69 3.92 -5.27
C GLU A 56 -10.24 5.26 -5.88
N ILE A 57 -9.05 5.77 -5.52
CA ILE A 57 -8.45 6.95 -6.18
C ILE A 57 -8.29 6.70 -7.68
N PHE A 58 -7.74 5.54 -8.08
CA PHE A 58 -7.59 5.18 -9.49
C PHE A 58 -8.97 5.03 -10.16
N SER A 59 -9.92 4.39 -9.50
CA SER A 59 -11.28 4.17 -9.99
C SER A 59 -11.96 5.50 -10.34
N ILE A 60 -11.95 6.46 -9.40
CA ILE A 60 -12.50 7.81 -9.61
C ILE A 60 -11.82 8.50 -10.81
N PHE A 61 -10.49 8.45 -10.90
CA PHE A 61 -9.76 9.04 -12.03
C PHE A 61 -10.20 8.43 -13.37
N PHE A 62 -10.23 7.10 -13.46
CA PHE A 62 -10.59 6.42 -14.71
C PHE A 62 -12.08 6.57 -15.04
N ASP A 63 -12.96 6.69 -14.06
CA ASP A 63 -14.38 6.96 -14.31
C ASP A 63 -14.58 8.36 -14.88
N VAL A 64 -13.86 9.36 -14.38
CA VAL A 64 -13.85 10.71 -14.98
C VAL A 64 -13.28 10.67 -16.39
N PHE A 65 -12.18 9.95 -16.62
CA PHE A 65 -11.58 9.80 -17.95
C PHE A 65 -12.51 9.11 -18.96
N LYS A 66 -13.18 8.03 -18.55
CA LYS A 66 -14.18 7.32 -19.37
C LYS A 66 -15.39 8.21 -19.67
N ALA A 67 -15.84 9.01 -18.69
CA ALA A 67 -16.93 9.96 -18.89
C ALA A 67 -16.55 11.04 -19.92
N GLN A 68 -15.30 11.54 -19.89
CA GLN A 68 -14.79 12.46 -20.91
C GLN A 68 -14.74 11.83 -22.31
N LYS A 69 -14.36 10.55 -22.41
CA LYS A 69 -14.43 9.78 -23.68
C LYS A 69 -15.87 9.39 -24.08
N LYS A 70 -16.91 9.85 -23.35
CA LYS A 70 -18.33 9.50 -23.54
C LYS A 70 -18.62 7.99 -23.51
N LEU A 71 -17.77 7.22 -22.82
CA LEU A 71 -17.90 5.76 -22.71
C LEU A 71 -18.90 5.36 -21.60
N ILE A 72 -19.10 6.24 -20.62
CA ILE A 72 -20.03 6.05 -19.50
C ILE A 72 -20.71 7.39 -19.15
N ASN A 73 -21.91 7.30 -18.56
CA ASN A 73 -22.57 8.44 -17.92
C ASN A 73 -22.38 8.32 -16.40
N THR A 74 -21.44 9.07 -15.84
CA THR A 74 -21.19 9.09 -14.39
C THR A 74 -21.97 10.24 -13.76
N SER A 75 -22.68 9.97 -12.66
CA SER A 75 -23.35 11.02 -11.89
C SER A 75 -22.31 11.86 -11.11
N ASN A 76 -22.40 13.18 -11.19
CA ASN A 76 -21.50 14.09 -10.47
C ASN A 76 -21.66 13.95 -8.94
N ASP A 77 -22.87 13.66 -8.46
CA ASP A 77 -23.15 13.50 -7.03
C ASP A 77 -22.51 12.23 -6.46
N ASP A 78 -22.50 11.14 -7.25
CA ASP A 78 -21.84 9.88 -6.89
C ASP A 78 -20.32 10.05 -6.77
N LEU A 79 -19.70 10.74 -7.73
CA LEU A 79 -18.28 11.06 -7.69
C LEU A 79 -17.90 11.91 -6.48
N ALA A 80 -18.73 12.89 -6.11
CA ALA A 80 -18.49 13.73 -4.94
C ALA A 80 -18.53 12.92 -3.63
N LEU A 81 -19.50 12.02 -3.48
CA LEU A 81 -19.59 11.13 -2.32
C LEU A 81 -18.38 10.20 -2.22
N ARG A 82 -18.02 9.54 -3.32
CA ARG A 82 -16.84 8.65 -3.39
C ARG A 82 -15.55 9.41 -3.07
N MET A 83 -15.41 10.65 -3.56
CA MET A 83 -14.27 11.51 -3.25
C MET A 83 -14.18 11.85 -1.75
N LEU A 84 -15.31 12.08 -1.07
CA LEU A 84 -15.34 12.29 0.38
C LEU A 84 -14.94 11.03 1.15
N ASP A 85 -15.40 9.86 0.73
CA ASP A 85 -15.00 8.59 1.33
C ASP A 85 -13.51 8.31 1.15
N VAL A 86 -12.96 8.58 -0.03
CA VAL A 86 -11.52 8.50 -0.30
C VAL A 86 -10.74 9.44 0.63
N LYS A 87 -11.17 10.70 0.79
CA LYS A 87 -10.54 11.65 1.71
C LYS A 87 -10.53 11.13 3.15
N LYS A 88 -11.67 10.64 3.63
CA LYS A 88 -11.82 10.05 4.97
C LYS A 88 -10.83 8.91 5.18
N ASP A 89 -10.78 7.97 4.26
CA ASP A 89 -9.95 6.77 4.42
C ASP A 89 -8.45 7.06 4.19
N LEU A 90 -8.09 8.00 3.32
CA LEU A 90 -6.70 8.45 3.12
C LEU A 90 -6.10 8.98 4.42
N ILE A 91 -6.83 9.82 5.15
CA ILE A 91 -6.37 10.43 6.40
C ILE A 91 -6.09 9.36 7.47
N ILE A 92 -6.82 8.24 7.43
CA ILE A 92 -6.68 7.16 8.42
C ILE A 92 -5.54 6.21 8.06
N TYR A 93 -5.43 5.80 6.79
CA TYR A 93 -4.61 4.66 6.40
C TYR A 93 -3.37 5.01 5.58
N ALA A 94 -3.35 6.15 4.90
CA ALA A 94 -2.24 6.53 4.02
C ALA A 94 -1.18 7.34 4.76
N PRO A 95 0.11 7.26 4.36
CA PRO A 95 1.15 8.11 4.94
C PRO A 95 1.03 9.55 4.45
N ASP A 96 1.50 10.51 5.26
CA ASP A 96 1.39 11.96 5.04
C ASP A 96 1.79 12.40 3.63
N ARG A 97 2.86 11.83 3.07
CA ARG A 97 3.34 12.13 1.71
C ARG A 97 2.28 11.86 0.63
N ILE A 98 1.46 10.82 0.81
CA ILE A 98 0.40 10.44 -0.13
C ILE A 98 -0.80 11.36 0.09
N VAL A 99 -1.16 11.61 1.35
CA VAL A 99 -2.26 12.51 1.72
C VAL A 99 -2.03 13.91 1.15
N ASN A 100 -0.85 14.47 1.39
CA ASN A 100 -0.48 15.79 0.87
C ASN A 100 -0.51 15.83 -0.66
N LYS A 101 0.06 14.81 -1.32
CA LYS A 101 0.07 14.75 -2.79
C LYS A 101 -1.32 14.60 -3.38
N PHE A 102 -2.20 13.88 -2.71
CA PHE A 102 -3.61 13.77 -3.08
C PHE A 102 -4.33 15.10 -2.92
N PHE A 103 -4.09 15.85 -1.83
CA PHE A 103 -4.64 17.19 -1.67
C PHE A 103 -4.14 18.15 -2.75
N ASP A 104 -2.85 18.13 -3.09
CA ASP A 104 -2.29 18.90 -4.20
C ASP A 104 -3.03 18.59 -5.51
N TRP A 105 -3.30 17.31 -5.78
CA TRP A 105 -4.05 16.90 -6.96
C TRP A 105 -5.48 17.47 -6.93
N THR A 106 -6.24 17.22 -5.86
CA THR A 106 -7.62 17.73 -5.76
C THR A 106 -7.70 19.25 -5.87
N ASN A 107 -6.80 19.99 -5.22
CA ASN A 107 -6.74 21.44 -5.31
C ASN A 107 -6.40 21.93 -6.73
N SER A 108 -5.54 21.21 -7.46
CA SER A 108 -5.21 21.54 -8.85
C SER A 108 -6.35 21.29 -9.83
N THR A 109 -7.32 20.45 -9.48
CA THR A 109 -8.53 20.22 -10.29
C THR A 109 -9.64 21.24 -10.03
N SER A 110 -9.63 21.90 -8.86
CA SER A 110 -10.65 22.89 -8.48
C SER A 110 -10.39 24.29 -9.04
N SER A 111 -9.21 24.57 -9.59
CA SER A 111 -8.94 25.86 -10.23
C SER A 111 -9.64 25.97 -11.58
N THR A 112 -10.29 27.10 -11.85
CA THR A 112 -11.01 27.43 -13.10
C THR A 112 -10.17 27.34 -14.38
N ASN A 113 -8.84 27.26 -14.25
CA ASN A 113 -7.95 26.97 -15.37
C ASN A 113 -7.57 25.49 -15.37
N ILE A 114 -8.05 24.74 -16.36
CA ILE A 114 -7.65 23.36 -16.63
C ILE A 114 -6.19 23.39 -17.08
N SER A 115 -5.26 23.43 -16.12
CA SER A 115 -3.83 23.38 -16.37
C SER A 115 -3.38 21.92 -16.49
N PRO A 116 -2.51 21.54 -17.44
CA PRO A 116 -1.92 20.18 -17.52
C PRO A 116 -1.27 19.70 -16.21
N LYS A 117 -0.98 20.64 -15.30
CA LYS A 117 -0.43 20.42 -13.97
C LYS A 117 -1.21 19.40 -13.14
N HIS A 118 -2.54 19.33 -13.25
CA HIS A 118 -3.31 18.34 -12.47
C HIS A 118 -2.97 16.90 -12.87
N LEU A 119 -2.78 16.63 -14.16
CA LEU A 119 -2.36 15.33 -14.67
C LEU A 119 -0.95 14.99 -14.20
N LYS A 120 -0.02 15.97 -14.24
CA LYS A 120 1.35 15.78 -13.70
C LYS A 120 1.34 15.37 -12.23
N ILE A 121 0.59 16.10 -11.39
CA ILE A 121 0.50 15.82 -9.96
C ILE A 121 -0.14 14.45 -9.72
N PHE A 122 -1.15 14.07 -10.51
CA PHE A 122 -1.77 12.75 -10.46
C PHE A 122 -0.77 11.63 -10.80
N LEU A 123 0.00 11.75 -11.89
CA LEU A 123 0.99 10.75 -12.26
C LEU A 123 2.06 10.57 -11.16
N GLU A 124 2.50 11.67 -10.55
CA GLU A 124 3.42 11.63 -9.41
C GLU A 124 2.79 10.95 -8.18
N LEU A 125 1.50 11.20 -7.90
CA LEU A 125 0.74 10.50 -6.87
C LEU A 125 0.72 8.98 -7.14
N CYS A 126 0.48 8.56 -8.39
CA CYS A 126 0.51 7.15 -8.76
C CYS A 126 1.87 6.50 -8.49
N VAL A 127 2.98 7.19 -8.80
CA VAL A 127 4.34 6.71 -8.49
C VAL A 127 4.54 6.55 -6.98
N LEU A 128 4.08 7.53 -6.18
CA LEU A 128 4.18 7.44 -4.72
C LEU A 128 3.35 6.28 -4.16
N ILE A 129 2.12 6.10 -4.65
CA ILE A 129 1.25 4.98 -4.26
C ILE A 129 1.93 3.63 -4.57
N ARG A 130 2.51 3.47 -5.77
CA ARG A 130 3.25 2.25 -6.14
C ARG A 130 4.42 1.97 -5.21
N LYS A 131 5.17 3.01 -4.83
CA LYS A 131 6.27 2.89 -3.84
C LYS A 131 5.75 2.49 -2.46
N ASP A 132 4.58 2.98 -2.06
CA ASP A 132 3.95 2.65 -0.78
C ASP A 132 3.45 1.19 -0.74
N MET A 133 2.92 0.69 -1.85
CA MET A 133 2.42 -0.69 -2.01
C MET A 133 3.52 -1.75 -2.19
N GLY A 134 4.79 -1.41 -1.90
CA GLY A 134 5.90 -2.36 -1.87
C GLY A 134 6.90 -2.23 -3.03
N HIS A 135 6.59 -1.43 -4.07
CA HIS A 135 7.51 -1.23 -5.19
C HIS A 135 8.56 -0.12 -4.92
N LYS A 136 9.31 -0.25 -3.83
CA LYS A 136 10.27 0.78 -3.36
C LYS A 136 11.34 1.16 -4.40
N LYS A 137 11.74 0.23 -5.27
CA LYS A 137 12.75 0.40 -6.32
C LYS A 137 12.15 0.38 -7.73
N THR A 138 10.93 0.89 -7.90
CA THR A 138 10.28 0.90 -9.23
C THR A 138 11.04 1.81 -10.20
N SER A 139 11.27 1.31 -11.42
CA SER A 139 11.76 2.10 -12.56
C SER A 139 10.64 2.83 -13.30
N ILE A 140 9.37 2.51 -13.00
CA ILE A 140 8.19 3.09 -13.63
C ILE A 140 7.97 4.49 -13.06
N GLY A 141 8.17 5.49 -13.90
CA GLY A 141 7.96 6.90 -13.61
C GLY A 141 6.62 7.43 -14.10
N ALA A 142 6.41 8.74 -13.94
CA ALA A 142 5.23 9.42 -14.45
C ALA A 142 5.02 9.24 -15.97
N PRO A 143 6.06 9.31 -16.83
CA PRO A 143 5.89 9.09 -18.28
C PRO A 143 5.43 7.66 -18.62
N ASP A 144 5.91 6.66 -17.90
CA ASP A 144 5.53 5.26 -18.15
C ASP A 144 4.06 5.01 -17.78
N ILE A 145 3.59 5.64 -16.71
CA ILE A 145 2.17 5.59 -16.30
C ILE A 145 1.31 6.35 -17.32
N LEU A 146 1.79 7.50 -17.80
CA LEU A 146 1.09 8.27 -18.84
C LEU A 146 0.89 7.46 -20.12
N ARG A 147 1.91 6.70 -20.54
CA ARG A 147 1.83 5.79 -21.70
C ARG A 147 0.76 4.71 -21.54
N ALA A 148 0.41 4.34 -20.30
CA ALA A 148 -0.69 3.39 -20.05
C ALA A 148 -2.08 4.04 -20.10
N ILE A 149 -2.16 5.38 -20.04
CA ILE A 149 -3.42 6.14 -20.04
C ILE A 149 -3.74 6.66 -21.45
N ILE A 150 -2.72 7.09 -22.20
CA ILE A 150 -2.85 7.65 -23.55
C ILE A 150 -2.58 6.57 -24.59
N ASP A 151 -3.49 6.48 -25.55
CA ASP A 151 -3.37 5.58 -26.69
C ASP A 151 -2.66 6.32 -27.85
N GLY A 152 -1.59 5.74 -28.39
CA GLY A 152 -0.88 6.29 -29.56
C GLY A 152 0.31 7.20 -29.24
N GLU A 153 1.40 7.02 -29.99
CA GLU A 153 2.69 7.68 -29.72
C GLU A 153 2.66 9.20 -29.95
N ASP A 154 1.91 9.64 -30.98
CA ASP A 154 1.82 11.06 -31.33
C ASP A 154 1.09 11.89 -30.26
N GLU A 155 0.07 11.31 -29.63
CA GLU A 155 -0.68 11.96 -28.55
C GLU A 155 0.13 11.93 -27.24
N PHE A 156 0.83 10.83 -26.99
CA PHE A 156 1.72 10.68 -25.85
C PHE A 156 2.81 11.76 -25.81
N GLU A 157 3.55 11.96 -26.91
CA GLU A 157 4.62 12.95 -26.94
C GLU A 157 4.07 14.39 -26.80
N LYS A 158 2.93 14.71 -27.43
CA LYS A 158 2.27 16.03 -27.26
C LYS A 158 1.92 16.30 -25.80
N VAL A 159 1.28 15.34 -25.12
CA VAL A 159 0.87 15.54 -23.72
C VAL A 159 2.10 15.58 -22.82
N LYS A 160 3.11 14.76 -23.08
CA LYS A 160 4.38 14.79 -22.34
C LYS A 160 5.10 16.13 -22.45
N GLU A 161 5.12 16.76 -23.63
CA GLU A 161 5.66 18.11 -23.81
C GLU A 161 4.89 19.15 -22.98
N LEU A 162 3.56 19.05 -22.91
CA LEU A 162 2.71 19.94 -22.10
C LEU A 162 2.90 19.78 -20.58
N LEU A 163 3.49 18.67 -20.14
CA LEU A 163 3.74 18.37 -18.72
C LEU A 163 5.15 18.76 -18.26
N ASN A 164 6.06 19.06 -19.18
CA ASN A 164 7.41 19.54 -18.87
C ASN A 164 7.39 21.01 -18.45
#